data_AF-A0A657LZP6-F1
#
_entry.id   AF-A0A657LZP6-F1
#
_cell.length_a   1.000
_cell.length_b   1.000
_cell.length_c   1.000
_cell.angle_alpha   90.00
_cell.angle_beta   90.00
_cell.angle_gamma   90.00
#
_symmetry.space_group_name_H-M   'P 1'
#
loop_
_entity.id
_entity.type
_entity.pdbx_description
1 polymer ?
#
loop_
_entity_poly.entity_id
_entity_poly.type
_entity_poly.pdbx_seq_one_letter_code
_entity_poly.pdbx_strand_id
1 'polypeptide(L)'
;MASSANLGRHLEDYVTDLVKSGRYNSRSEVLREGIRMIEEREKRLTALDLSIARGLAHAGEGRTKSGKEVLTRLTTKLFPEV
;
A
#
# COMPACT_ATOMS: atom_id res chain seq x y z
N MET A 1 -3.24 -22.91 17.14
CA MET A 1 -4.63 -23.40 16.98
C MET A 1 -5.20 -22.82 15.71
N ALA A 2 -5.75 -23.64 14.81
CA ALA A 2 -6.44 -23.12 13.63
C ALA A 2 -7.85 -22.69 14.07
N SER A 3 -8.12 -21.38 14.11
CA SER A 3 -9.50 -20.91 14.20
C SER A 3 -10.18 -21.23 12.88
N SER A 4 -11.29 -21.97 12.94
CA SER A 4 -12.10 -22.25 11.75
C SER A 4 -12.90 -20.99 11.41
N ALA A 5 -12.45 -20.23 10.42
CA ALA A 5 -13.22 -19.14 9.84
C ALA A 5 -14.10 -19.68 8.70
N ASN A 6 -15.41 -19.42 8.74
CA ASN A 6 -16.29 -19.71 7.61
C ASN A 6 -16.09 -18.62 6.54
N LEU A 7 -15.56 -19.01 5.38
CA LEU A 7 -15.24 -18.07 4.29
C LEU A 7 -16.38 -17.94 3.26
N GLY A 8 -17.41 -18.78 3.36
CA GLY A 8 -18.41 -18.94 2.30
C GLY A 8 -17.88 -19.70 1.08
N ARG A 9 -18.80 -20.24 0.28
CA ARG A 9 -18.49 -21.22 -0.77
C ARG A 9 -17.39 -20.78 -1.75
N HIS A 10 -17.49 -19.57 -2.30
CA HIS A 10 -16.54 -19.10 -3.31
C HIS A 10 -15.09 -19.04 -2.80
N LEU A 11 -14.88 -18.47 -1.60
CA LEU A 11 -13.53 -18.37 -1.04
C LEU A 11 -13.01 -19.73 -0.57
N GLU A 12 -13.88 -20.62 -0.10
CA GLU A 12 -13.53 -22.01 0.21
C GLU A 12 -13.01 -22.77 -1.01
N ASP A 13 -13.72 -22.66 -2.13
CA ASP A 13 -13.34 -23.31 -3.39
C ASP A 13 -11.99 -22.76 -3.88
N TYR A 14 -11.83 -21.43 -3.86
CA TYR A 14 -10.58 -20.79 -4.26
C TYR A 14 -9.39 -21.18 -3.38
N VAL A 15 -9.55 -21.20 -2.05
CA VAL A 15 -8.50 -21.63 -1.12
C VAL A 15 -8.16 -23.11 -1.32
N THR A 16 -9.17 -23.93 -1.61
CA THR A 16 -8.98 -25.35 -1.92
C THR A 16 -8.15 -25.52 -3.19
N ASP A 17 -8.42 -24.77 -4.25
CA ASP A 17 -7.65 -24.82 -5.50
C ASP A 17 -6.21 -24.33 -5.32
N LEU A 18 -6.01 -23.30 -4.50
CA LEU A 18 -4.69 -22.79 -4.13
C LEU A 18 -3.83 -23.83 -3.39
N VAL A 19 -4.44 -24.65 -2.54
CA VAL A 19 -3.74 -25.73 -1.85
C VAL A 19 -3.53 -26.93 -2.77
N LYS A 20 -4.55 -27.33 -3.55
CA LYS A 20 -4.47 -28.46 -4.50
C LYS A 20 -3.44 -28.24 -5.60
N SER A 21 -3.30 -27.01 -6.07
CA SER A 21 -2.28 -26.63 -7.05
C SER A 21 -0.85 -26.64 -6.48
N GLY A 22 -0.68 -26.82 -5.17
CA GLY A 22 0.61 -26.80 -4.50
C GLY A 22 1.18 -25.40 -4.29
N ARG A 23 0.43 -24.34 -4.61
CA ARG A 23 0.88 -22.96 -4.38
C ARG A 23 1.01 -22.63 -2.89
N TYR A 24 0.20 -23.28 -2.06
CA TYR A 24 0.27 -23.20 -0.60
C TYR A 24 0.16 -24.58 0.02
N ASN A 25 0.87 -24.79 1.14
CA ASN A 25 0.91 -26.10 1.81
C ASN A 25 -0.31 -26.33 2.70
N SER A 26 -1.00 -25.26 3.09
CA SER A 26 -2.18 -25.37 3.95
C SER A 26 -3.12 -24.18 3.80
N ARG A 27 -4.39 -24.41 4.12
CA ARG A 27 -5.39 -23.36 4.25
C ARG A 27 -4.98 -22.25 5.22
N SER A 28 -4.38 -22.61 6.36
CA SER A 28 -3.93 -21.62 7.35
C SER A 28 -2.82 -20.72 6.81
N GLU A 29 -2.00 -21.21 5.88
CA GLU A 29 -0.99 -20.40 5.19
C GLU A 29 -1.63 -19.38 4.26
N VAL A 30 -2.60 -19.79 3.44
CA VAL A 30 -3.37 -18.89 2.56
C VAL A 30 -4.04 -17.77 3.35
N LEU A 31 -4.67 -18.12 4.48
CA LEU A 31 -5.34 -17.14 5.34
C LEU A 31 -4.38 -16.15 5.98
N ARG A 32 -3.20 -16.60 6.44
CA ARG A 32 -2.18 -15.71 6.99
C ARG A 32 -1.64 -14.76 5.92
N GLU A 33 -1.42 -15.26 4.71
CA GLU A 33 -1.00 -14.41 3.58
C GLU A 33 -2.07 -13.35 3.27
N GLY A 34 -3.33 -13.76 3.16
CA GLY A 34 -4.45 -12.86 2.90
C GLY A 34 -4.57 -11.75 3.95
N ILE A 35 -4.46 -12.09 5.24
CA ILE A 35 -4.47 -11.10 6.32
C ILE A 35 -3.25 -10.17 6.24
N ARG A 36 -2.06 -10.70 5.94
CA ARG A 36 -0.85 -9.87 5.79
C ARG A 36 -0.99 -8.86 4.65
N MET A 37 -1.57 -9.27 3.53
CA MET A 37 -1.84 -8.37 2.39
C MET A 37 -2.82 -7.25 2.78
N ILE A 38 -3.85 -7.56 3.57
CA ILE A 38 -4.77 -6.55 4.10
C ILE A 38 -4.03 -5.59 5.03
N GLU A 39 -3.24 -6.11 5.98
CA GLU A 39 -2.47 -5.29 6.90
C GLU A 39 -1.51 -4.33 6.17
N GLU A 40 -0.82 -4.83 5.14
CA GLU A 40 0.09 -4.01 4.33
C GLU A 40 -0.65 -2.92 3.56
N ARG A 41 -1.83 -3.23 3.01
CA ARG A 41 -2.69 -2.25 2.35
C ARG A 41 -3.12 -1.15 3.31
N GLU A 42 -3.58 -1.50 4.51
CA GLU A 42 -4.02 -0.53 5.52
C GLU A 42 -2.86 0.36 6.01
N LYS A 43 -1.65 -0.22 6.16
CA LYS A 43 -0.43 0.55 6.46
C LYS A 43 -0.10 1.57 5.37
N ARG A 44 -0.22 1.19 4.09
CA ARG A 44 0.03 2.09 2.96
C ARG A 44 -1.01 3.23 2.90
N LEU A 45 -2.28 2.92 3.15
CA LEU A 45 -3.34 3.93 3.19
C LEU A 45 -3.13 4.92 4.34
N THR A 46 -2.83 4.41 5.54
CA THR A 46 -2.52 5.26 6.70
C THR A 46 -1.33 6.18 6.42
N ALA A 47 -0.27 5.66 5.80
CA ALA A 47 0.90 6.46 5.43
C ALA A 47 0.56 7.55 4.40
N LEU A 48 -0.31 7.25 3.44
CA LEU A 48 -0.80 8.21 2.45
C LEU A 48 -1.63 9.31 3.11
N ASP A 49 -2.59 8.94 3.97
CA ASP A 49 -3.44 9.91 4.68
C ASP A 49 -2.60 10.87 5.54
N LEU A 50 -1.59 10.35 6.24
CA LEU A 50 -0.63 11.16 7.01
C LEU A 50 0.19 12.10 6.10
N SER A 51 0.57 11.64 4.90
CA SER A 51 1.29 12.46 3.94
C SER A 51 0.42 13.60 3.40
N ILE A 52 -0.84 13.31 3.06
CA ILE A 52 -1.82 14.30 2.60
C ILE A 52 -2.09 15.32 3.70
N ALA A 53 -2.39 14.88 4.93
CA ALA A 53 -2.66 15.76 6.06
C ALA A 53 -1.49 16.73 6.32
N ARG A 54 -0.25 16.22 6.27
CA ARG A 54 0.96 17.04 6.39
C ARG A 54 1.08 18.05 5.25
N GLY A 55 0.83 17.64 4.01
CA GLY A 55 0.85 18.52 2.85
C GLY A 55 -0.17 19.66 2.95
N LEU A 56 -1.39 19.35 3.37
CA LEU A 56 -2.45 20.33 3.59
C LEU A 56 -2.10 21.31 4.73
N ALA A 57 -1.55 20.82 5.85
CA ALA A 57 -1.09 21.68 6.94
C ALA A 57 0.00 22.66 6.47
N HIS A 58 1.01 22.17 5.75
CA HIS A 58 2.06 23.04 5.18
C HIS A 58 1.52 24.05 4.18
N ALA A 59 0.54 23.67 3.36
CA ALA A 59 -0.11 24.60 2.45
C ALA A 59 -0.89 25.69 3.19
N GLY A 60 -1.64 25.33 4.24
CA GLY A 60 -2.33 26.29 5.11
C GLY A 60 -1.37 27.26 5.84
N GLU A 61 -0.18 26.79 6.19
CA GLU A 61 0.90 27.60 6.78
C GLU A 61 1.68 28.44 5.73
N GLY A 62 1.34 28.37 4.44
CA GLY A 62 2.07 29.07 3.38
C GLY A 62 3.47 28.53 3.10
N ARG A 63 3.80 27.31 3.57
CA ARG A 63 5.11 26.65 3.39
C ARG A 63 5.26 25.95 2.04
N THR A 64 4.48 26.36 1.04
CA THR A 64 4.53 25.85 -0.33
C THR A 64 5.38 26.74 -1.22
N LYS A 65 6.00 26.14 -2.24
CA LYS A 65 6.72 26.87 -3.30
C LYS A 65 5.95 26.75 -4.61
N SER A 66 6.08 27.74 -5.48
CA SER A 66 5.45 27.65 -6.81
C SER A 66 6.10 26.54 -7.63
N GLY A 67 5.31 25.85 -8.45
CA GLY A 67 5.83 24.79 -9.33
C GLY A 67 6.94 25.30 -10.25
N LYS A 68 6.83 26.54 -10.75
CA LYS A 68 7.85 27.20 -11.58
C LYS A 68 9.17 27.39 -10.84
N GLU A 69 9.14 27.91 -9.61
CA GLU A 69 10.34 28.07 -8.77
C GLU A 69 11.03 26.73 -8.51
N VAL A 70 10.26 25.69 -8.19
CA VAL A 70 10.79 24.34 -7.93
C VAL A 70 11.40 23.75 -9.21
N LEU A 71 10.70 23.84 -10.34
CA LEU A 71 11.18 23.33 -11.63
C LEU A 71 12.46 24.04 -12.06
N THR A 72 12.50 25.38 -12.02
CA THR A 72 13.71 26.14 -12.34
C THR A 72 14.88 25.71 -11.46
N ARG A 73 14.70 25.61 -10.14
CA ARG A 73 15.75 25.14 -9.23
C ARG A 73 16.24 23.73 -9.56
N LEU A 74 15.33 22.81 -9.87
CA LEU A 74 15.67 21.42 -10.20
C LEU A 74 16.42 21.32 -11.53
N THR A 75 15.98 22.04 -12.56
CA THR A 75 16.66 22.09 -13.85
C THR A 75 18.08 22.65 -13.70
N THR A 76 18.25 23.78 -13.01
CA THR A 76 19.60 24.35 -12.75
C THR A 76 20.50 23.39 -11.98
N LYS A 77 19.96 22.61 -11.03
CA LYS A 77 20.75 21.67 -10.24
C LYS A 77 21.13 20.40 -11.01
N LEU A 78 20.22 19.88 -11.82
CA LEU A 78 20.38 18.58 -12.49
C LEU A 78 20.98 18.72 -13.90
N PHE A 79 20.79 19.87 -14.54
CA PHE A 79 21.25 20.19 -15.90
C PHE A 79 21.86 21.60 -15.92
N PRO A 80 23.06 21.78 -15.33
CA PRO A 80 23.70 23.10 -15.24
C PRO A 80 24.23 23.65 -16.57
N GLU A 81 24.30 22.83 -17.61
CA GLU A 81 24.97 23.11 -18.90
C GLU A 81 23.98 23.22 -20.10
N VAL A 82 22.68 23.36 -19.84
CA VAL A 82 21.64 23.68 -20.85
C VAL A 82 20.99 25.02 -20.50
#